data_AF-A0A532AIM5-F1
#
_entry.id   AF-A0A532AIM5-F1
#
_cell.length_a   1.000
_cell.length_b   1.000
_cell.length_c   1.000
_cell.angle_alpha   90.00
_cell.angle_beta   90.00
_cell.angle_gamma   90.00
#
_symmetry.space_group_name_H-M   'P 1'
#
loop_
_entity.id
_entity.type
_entity.pdbx_description
1 polymer ?
#
loop_
_entity_poly.entity_id
_entity_poly.type
_entity_poly.pdbx_seq_one_letter_code
_entity_poly.pdbx_strand_id
1 'polypeptide(L)'
;FGYRPRDTYGIIAAGGTLGILIPPSGPMILYAIVTDASIGALFLAGMIPGLIMAAIFAVFSWFQANAHGETKTQAWPGTEAVLAAFLKSIWAVMMPPIILGGIYLGIFT
;
A
#
# COMPACT_ATOMS: atom_id res chain seq x y z
N PHE A 1 -0.15 10.49 19.02
CA PHE A 1 0.22 11.21 17.78
C PHE A 1 -0.61 12.48 17.52
N GLY A 2 -1.57 12.88 18.36
CA GLY A 2 -2.31 14.14 18.16
C GLY A 2 -3.31 14.14 16.99
N TYR A 3 -3.36 13.07 16.20
CA TYR A 3 -4.43 12.88 15.21
C TYR A 3 -5.77 12.61 15.88
N ARG A 4 -6.84 13.20 15.31
CA ARG A 4 -8.21 12.95 15.75
C ARG A 4 -8.57 11.48 15.45
N PRO A 5 -9.17 10.74 16.41
CA PRO A 5 -9.53 9.34 16.20
C PRO A 5 -10.40 9.12 14.96
N ARG A 6 -11.33 10.04 14.67
CA ARG A 6 -12.19 10.00 13.49
C ARG A 6 -11.38 9.93 12.18
N ASP A 7 -10.34 10.75 12.06
CA ASP A 7 -9.53 10.82 10.84
C ASP A 7 -8.64 9.59 10.71
N THR A 8 -8.04 9.15 11.82
CA THR A 8 -7.23 7.93 11.87
C THR A 8 -8.05 6.70 11.49
N TYR A 9 -9.23 6.50 12.09
CA TYR A 9 -10.08 5.36 11.76
C TYR A 9 -10.62 5.43 10.34
N GLY A 10 -10.99 6.63 9.86
CA GLY A 10 -11.45 6.84 8.49
C GLY A 10 -10.39 6.47 7.46
N ILE A 11 -9.16 6.95 7.64
CA ILE A 11 -8.03 6.66 6.72
C ILE A 11 -7.64 5.18 6.77
N ILE A 12 -7.65 4.54 7.95
CA ILE A 12 -7.36 3.10 8.04
C ILE A 12 -8.45 2.28 7.34
N ALA A 13 -9.74 2.60 7.57
CA ALA A 13 -10.85 1.89 6.94
C ALA A 13 -10.83 2.05 5.41
N ALA A 14 -10.62 3.28 4.91
CA ALA A 14 -10.51 3.56 3.49
C ALA A 14 -9.22 3.00 2.86
N GLY A 15 -8.10 3.04 3.59
CA GLY A 15 -6.82 2.46 3.18
C GLY A 15 -6.90 0.95 3.00
N GLY A 16 -7.65 0.26 3.88
CA GLY A 16 -7.87 -1.18 3.77
C GLY A 16 -8.48 -1.62 2.43
N THR A 17 -9.33 -0.78 1.82
CA THR A 17 -9.93 -1.11 0.52
C THR A 17 -8.94 -0.98 -0.64
N LEU A 18 -7.81 -0.28 -0.47
CA LEU A 18 -6.74 -0.21 -1.48
C LEU A 18 -5.99 -1.54 -1.66
N GLY A 19 -6.14 -2.49 -0.72
CA GLY A 19 -5.61 -3.85 -0.88
C GLY A 19 -6.18 -4.59 -2.10
N ILE A 20 -7.28 -4.10 -2.67
CA ILE A 20 -7.84 -4.61 -3.93
C ILE A 20 -7.00 -4.19 -5.14
N LEU A 21 -6.34 -3.03 -5.09
CA LEU A 21 -5.63 -2.42 -6.23
C LEU A 21 -4.13 -2.70 -6.23
N ILE A 22 -3.50 -2.84 -5.04
CA ILE A 22 -2.06 -3.04 -4.93
C ILE A 22 -1.71 -4.53 -5.06
N PRO A 23 -0.89 -4.95 -6.04
CA PRO A 23 -0.47 -6.34 -6.19
C PRO A 23 0.42 -6.81 -5.02
N PRO A 24 0.31 -8.08 -4.58
CA PRO A 24 -0.66 -9.11 -4.99
C PRO A 24 -2.08 -8.89 -4.44
N SER A 25 -3.10 -8.98 -5.28
CA SER A 25 -4.51 -8.77 -4.88
C SER A 25 -5.38 -9.96 -5.25
N GLY A 26 -6.02 -10.57 -4.24
CA GLY A 26 -6.94 -11.70 -4.41
C GLY A 26 -8.11 -11.39 -5.36
N PRO A 27 -8.82 -10.25 -5.22
CA PRO A 27 -9.88 -9.87 -6.16
C PRO A 27 -9.39 -9.66 -7.59
N MET A 28 -8.18 -9.12 -7.80
CA MET A 28 -7.61 -9.00 -9.14
C MET A 28 -7.28 -10.36 -9.77
N ILE A 29 -6.78 -11.31 -8.98
CA ILE A 29 -6.56 -12.68 -9.42
C ILE A 29 -7.90 -13.30 -9.84
N LEU A 30 -8.93 -13.18 -9.00
CA LEU A 30 -10.26 -13.72 -9.30
C LEU A 30 -10.83 -13.10 -10.58
N TYR A 31 -10.73 -11.77 -10.75
CA TYR A 31 -11.15 -11.10 -11.96
C TYR A 31 -10.41 -11.63 -13.20
N ALA A 32 -9.09 -11.72 -13.13
CA ALA A 32 -8.26 -12.20 -14.23
C ALA A 32 -8.64 -13.63 -14.65
N ILE A 33 -8.93 -14.51 -13.68
CA ILE A 33 -9.39 -15.88 -13.94
C ILE A 33 -10.78 -15.89 -14.60
N VAL A 34 -11.72 -15.07 -14.12
CA VAL A 34 -13.09 -15.04 -14.66
C VAL A 34 -13.13 -14.46 -16.08
N THR A 35 -12.25 -13.51 -16.40
CA THR A 35 -12.21 -12.84 -17.70
C THR A 35 -11.16 -13.41 -18.65
N ASP A 36 -10.49 -14.52 -18.29
CA ASP A 36 -9.32 -15.07 -19.00
C ASP A 36 -8.26 -14.00 -19.35
N ALA A 37 -8.11 -13.01 -18.47
CA ALA A 37 -7.13 -11.94 -18.64
C ALA A 37 -5.79 -12.33 -17.99
N SER A 38 -4.70 -11.75 -18.49
CA SER A 38 -3.39 -11.96 -17.88
C SER A 38 -3.31 -11.31 -16.49
N ILE A 39 -3.10 -12.13 -15.45
CA ILE A 39 -2.90 -11.69 -14.06
C ILE A 39 -1.74 -10.68 -13.98
N GLY A 40 -0.62 -10.98 -14.65
CA GLY A 40 0.56 -10.13 -14.65
C GLY A 40 0.32 -8.76 -15.30
N ALA A 41 -0.45 -8.71 -16.39
CA ALA A 41 -0.84 -7.45 -17.02
C ALA A 41 -1.77 -6.63 -16.13
N LEU A 42 -2.73 -7.28 -15.48
CA LEU A 42 -3.65 -6.63 -14.56
C LEU A 42 -2.89 -6.04 -13.36
N PHE A 43 -1.96 -6.79 -12.77
CA PHE A 43 -1.11 -6.34 -11.66
C PHE A 43 -0.29 -5.10 -12.04
N LEU A 44 0.33 -5.10 -13.22
CA LEU A 44 1.07 -3.94 -13.71
C LEU A 44 0.14 -2.72 -13.89
N ALA A 45 -1.06 -2.96 -14.45
CA ALA A 45 -2.06 -1.92 -14.64
C ALA A 45 -2.61 -1.36 -13.31
N GLY A 46 -2.68 -2.18 -12.25
CA GLY A 46 -3.13 -1.79 -10.92
C GLY A 46 -2.13 -0.93 -10.12
N MET A 47 -0.83 -1.01 -10.47
CA MET A 47 0.22 -0.29 -9.75
C MET A 47 0.06 1.24 -9.83
N ILE A 48 -0.18 1.77 -11.02
CA ILE A 48 -0.37 3.21 -11.25
C ILE A 48 -1.57 3.76 -10.44
N PRO A 49 -2.80 3.25 -10.59
CA PRO A 49 -3.94 3.74 -9.81
C PRO A 49 -3.77 3.51 -8.31
N GLY A 50 -3.14 2.41 -7.89
CA GLY A 50 -2.81 2.16 -6.49
C GLY A 50 -1.89 3.23 -5.89
N LEU A 51 -0.81 3.61 -6.61
CA LEU A 51 0.10 4.68 -6.20
C LEU A 51 -0.58 6.05 -6.18
N ILE A 52 -1.45 6.34 -7.16
CA ILE A 52 -2.22 7.59 -7.21
C ILE A 52 -3.12 7.68 -5.97
N MET A 53 -3.85 6.62 -5.63
CA MET A 53 -4.72 6.59 -4.45
C MET A 53 -3.93 6.73 -3.14
N ALA A 54 -2.78 6.05 -3.03
CA ALA A 54 -1.90 6.19 -1.88
C ALA A 54 -1.40 7.63 -1.72
N ALA A 55 -1.02 8.29 -2.82
CA ALA A 55 -0.60 9.69 -2.82
C ALA A 55 -1.75 10.63 -2.41
N ILE A 56 -2.97 10.41 -2.92
CA ILE A 56 -4.16 11.18 -2.53
C ILE A 56 -4.41 11.07 -1.03
N PHE A 57 -4.34 9.87 -0.45
CA PHE A 57 -4.51 9.68 0.99
C PHE A 57 -3.38 10.30 1.81
N ALA A 58 -2.13 10.23 1.35
CA ALA A 58 -1.01 10.90 2.01
C ALA A 58 -1.20 12.43 2.03
N VAL A 59 -1.59 13.01 0.89
CA VAL A 59 -1.88 14.44 0.76
C VAL A 59 -3.07 14.86 1.63
N PHE A 60 -4.16 14.09 1.61
CA PHE A 60 -5.32 14.32 2.47
C PHE A 60 -4.96 14.29 3.96
N SER A 61 -4.16 13.30 4.37
CA SER A 61 -3.69 13.17 5.75
C SER A 61 -2.84 14.36 6.18
N TRP A 62 -1.99 14.86 5.28
CA TRP A 62 -1.16 16.04 5.53
C TRP A 62 -1.99 17.31 5.65
N PHE A 63 -2.96 17.54 4.76
CA PHE A 63 -3.87 18.69 4.86
C PHE A 63 -4.68 18.66 6.16
N GLN A 64 -5.23 17.51 6.54
CA GLN A 64 -5.96 17.37 7.80
C GLN A 64 -5.05 17.63 9.01
N ALA A 65 -3.83 17.10 9.01
CA ALA A 65 -2.87 17.34 10.09
C ALA A 65 -2.54 18.83 10.29
N ASN A 66 -2.39 19.57 9.18
CA ASN A 66 -2.07 21.00 9.20
C ASN A 66 -3.29 21.87 9.51
N ALA A 67 -4.49 21.47 9.08
CA ALA A 67 -5.71 22.25 9.29
C ALA A 67 -6.17 22.26 10.76
N HIS A 68 -5.97 21.17 11.49
CA HIS A 68 -6.49 21.03 12.87
C HIS A 68 -5.47 21.39 13.96
N GLY A 69 -4.17 21.56 13.64
CA GLY A 69 -3.16 22.11 14.56
C GLY A 69 -2.83 21.31 15.83
N GLU A 70 -3.59 20.26 16.15
CA GLU A 70 -3.42 19.40 17.34
C GLU A 70 -2.37 18.30 17.15
N THR A 71 -1.84 18.17 15.93
CA THR A 71 -0.89 17.11 15.55
C THR A 71 0.47 17.38 16.18
N LYS A 72 0.93 16.46 17.05
CA LYS A 72 2.24 16.58 17.70
C LYS A 72 3.32 16.05 16.76
N THR A 73 4.17 16.95 16.24
CA THR A 73 5.37 16.57 15.48
C THR A 73 6.30 15.74 16.36
N GLN A 74 6.60 14.51 15.94
CA GLN A 74 7.64 13.71 16.58
C GLN A 74 9.02 14.04 16.00
N ALA A 75 10.03 13.98 16.85
CA ALA A 75 11.41 14.03 16.40
C ALA A 75 11.72 12.82 15.50
N TRP A 76 12.60 13.03 14.52
CA TRP A 76 13.04 11.97 13.63
C TRP A 76 13.60 10.79 14.42
N PRO A 77 13.11 9.55 14.22
CA PRO A 77 13.48 8.40 15.04
C PRO A 77 14.91 7.89 14.80
N GLY A 78 15.64 8.47 13.83
CA GLY A 78 16.99 8.08 13.46
C GLY A 78 17.03 7.05 12.33
N THR A 79 18.14 7.01 11.59
CA THR A 79 18.35 6.09 10.47
C THR A 79 18.40 4.63 10.92
N GLU A 80 18.91 4.36 12.12
CA GLU A 80 18.97 3.02 12.72
C GLU A 80 17.57 2.44 12.95
N ALA A 81 16.65 3.24 13.50
CA ALA A 81 15.26 2.82 13.71
C ALA A 81 14.53 2.53 12.39
N VAL A 82 14.79 3.35 11.36
CA VAL A 82 14.24 3.13 10.01
C VAL A 82 14.78 1.83 9.40
N LEU A 83 16.09 1.59 9.51
CA LEU A 83 16.71 0.37 8.99
C LEU A 83 16.21 -0.88 9.73
N ALA A 84 16.10 -0.82 11.05
CA ALA A 84 15.54 -1.91 11.85
C ALA A 84 14.08 -2.20 11.47
N ALA A 85 13.25 -1.17 11.26
CA ALA A 85 11.87 -1.32 10.81
C ALA A 85 11.78 -1.92 9.39
N PHE A 86 12.66 -1.50 8.48
CA PHE A 86 12.75 -2.05 7.13
C PHE A 86 13.13 -3.53 7.14
N LEU A 87 14.19 -3.91 7.87
CA LEU A 87 14.63 -5.30 8.00
C LEU A 87 13.56 -6.18 8.67
N LYS A 88 12.85 -5.66 9.67
CA LYS A 88 11.72 -6.37 10.29
C LYS A 88 10.55 -6.59 9.32
N SER A 89 10.42 -5.72 8.31
CA SER A 89 9.36 -5.76 7.31
C SER A 89 9.79 -6.42 6.00
N ILE A 90 10.98 -7.05 5.97
CA ILE A 90 11.58 -7.58 4.74
C ILE A 90 10.64 -8.53 3.98
N TRP A 91 9.90 -9.38 4.70
CA TRP A 91 8.96 -10.32 4.09
C TRP A 91 7.81 -9.63 3.36
N ALA A 92 7.28 -8.55 3.93
CA ALA A 92 6.21 -7.78 3.30
C ALA A 92 6.74 -7.04 2.05
N VAL A 93 7.96 -6.50 2.12
CA VAL A 93 8.61 -5.82 0.98
C VAL A 93 8.96 -6.79 -0.15
N MET A 94 9.30 -8.03 0.17
CA MET A 94 9.66 -9.06 -0.81
C MET A 94 8.44 -9.68 -1.52
N MET A 95 7.23 -9.52 -0.99
CA MET A 95 6.01 -10.11 -1.58
C MET A 95 5.77 -9.69 -3.04
N PRO A 96 5.78 -8.39 -3.41
CA PRO A 96 5.56 -8.01 -4.80
C PRO A 96 6.64 -8.54 -5.76
N PRO A 97 7.96 -8.43 -5.48
CA PRO A 97 8.99 -9.02 -6.33
C PRO A 97 8.90 -10.54 -6.45
N ILE A 98 8.59 -11.27 -5.37
CA ILE A 98 8.47 -12.74 -5.40
C ILE A 98 7.31 -13.16 -6.30
N ILE A 99 6.16 -12.49 -6.17
CA ILE A 99 4.96 -12.88 -6.91
C ILE A 99 5.07 -12.45 -8.37
N LEU A 100 5.48 -11.21 -8.64
CA LEU A 100 5.72 -10.75 -10.00
C LEU A 100 6.82 -11.57 -10.67
N GLY A 101 7.93 -11.82 -9.98
CA GLY A 101 9.03 -12.63 -10.47
C GLY A 101 8.60 -14.06 -10.78
N GLY A 102 7.86 -14.70 -9.89
CA GLY A 102 7.37 -16.06 -10.13
C GLY A 102 6.33 -16.16 -11.24
N ILE A 103 5.45 -15.16 -11.41
CA ILE A 103 4.53 -15.07 -12.55
C ILE A 103 5.31 -14.86 -13.87
N TYR A 104 6.24 -13.92 -13.91
CA TYR A 104 6.99 -13.61 -15.13
C TYR A 104 7.98 -14.72 -15.54
N LEU A 105 8.53 -15.45 -14.58
CA LEU A 105 9.40 -16.60 -14.83
C LEU A 105 8.62 -17.90 -15.11
N GLY A 106 7.28 -17.87 -15.06
CA GLY A 106 6.42 -19.03 -15.30
C GLY A 106 6.47 -20.10 -14.21
N ILE A 107 6.99 -19.78 -13.02
CA ILE A 107 7.02 -20.66 -11.85
C ILE A 107 5.63 -20.74 -11.23
N PHE A 108 4.91 -19.62 -11.21
CA PHE A 108 3.51 -19.53 -10.85
C PHE A 108 2.70 -19.30 -12.13
N THR A 109 1.64 -20.08 -12.31
CA THR A 109 0.70 -19.98 -13.44
C THR A 109 -0.67 -19.60 -12.94
#